data_AF-A0A653UGH1-F1
#
_entry.id   AF-A0A653UGH1-F1
#
_cell.length_a   1.000
_cell.length_b   1.000
_cell.length_c   1.000
_cell.angle_alpha   90.00
_cell.angle_beta   90.00
_cell.angle_gamma   90.00
#
_symmetry.space_group_name_H-M   'P 1'
#
loop_
_entity.id
_entity.type
_entity.pdbx_description
1 polymer ?
#
loop_
_entity_poly.entity_id
_entity_poly.type
_entity_poly.pdbx_seq_one_letter_code
_entity_poly.pdbx_strand_id
1 'polypeptide(L)'
;MDTSVVFKTELFQPFLPEDSQVNPKVYGAELAYWLAKELAGQGIYTSYPEYEDWGWFIEFIVEDNEYWLCCGNFEDEENMWKCFLKRHSKGLFKKTLASLEPVIPLLNAVRLLLEETPEISSIEWSS
;
A
#
# COMPACT_ATOMS: atom_id res chain seq x y z
N MET A 1 -7.57 12.52 -8.55
CA MET A 1 -7.49 11.74 -7.30
C MET A 1 -6.11 11.14 -7.30
N ASP A 2 -5.33 11.44 -6.27
CA ASP A 2 -3.98 10.89 -6.15
C ASP A 2 -4.09 9.44 -5.72
N THR A 3 -3.35 8.56 -6.39
CA THR A 3 -3.40 7.10 -6.16
C THR A 3 -2.06 6.53 -5.76
N SER A 4 -1.05 7.39 -5.65
CA SER A 4 0.29 7.07 -5.20
C SER A 4 0.75 8.11 -4.18
N VAL A 5 1.54 7.67 -3.22
CA VAL A 5 2.18 8.54 -2.23
C VAL A 5 3.60 8.05 -1.96
N VAL A 6 4.52 9.01 -1.89
CA VAL A 6 5.89 8.79 -1.39
C VAL A 6 6.01 9.52 -0.06
N PHE A 7 6.72 8.94 0.90
CA PHE A 7 6.94 9.52 2.22
C PHE A 7 8.21 8.97 2.86
N LYS A 8 8.69 9.66 3.90
CA LYS A 8 9.88 9.29 4.65
C LYS A 8 9.54 8.87 6.08
N THR A 9 10.08 7.73 6.53
CA THR A 9 9.96 7.28 7.93
C THR A 9 10.95 6.15 8.28
N GLU A 10 11.38 6.13 9.55
CA GLU A 10 12.21 5.09 10.16
C GLU A 10 11.38 3.94 10.79
N LEU A 11 10.04 4.03 10.73
CA LEU A 11 9.14 3.07 11.39
C LEU A 11 9.22 1.65 10.81
N PHE A 12 9.70 1.53 9.58
CA PHE A 12 9.74 0.27 8.85
C PHE A 12 11.19 -0.06 8.52
N GLN A 13 11.53 -1.33 8.66
CA GLN A 13 12.84 -1.86 8.29
C GLN A 13 12.68 -3.12 7.43
N PRO A 14 13.71 -3.46 6.64
CA PRO A 14 13.85 -4.80 6.10
C PRO A 14 14.00 -5.81 7.25
N PHE A 15 12.86 -6.24 7.82
CA PHE A 15 12.84 -7.11 9.00
C PHE A 15 13.38 -8.51 8.69
N LEU A 16 13.10 -9.02 7.49
CA LEU A 16 13.55 -10.33 7.06
C LEU A 16 15.00 -10.25 6.54
N PRO A 17 15.82 -11.30 6.77
CA PRO A 17 17.09 -11.44 6.07
C PRO A 17 16.90 -11.35 4.55
N GLU A 18 17.92 -10.90 3.82
CA GLU A 18 17.83 -10.69 2.37
C GLU A 18 17.33 -11.94 1.62
N ASP A 19 17.84 -13.12 1.99
CA ASP A 19 17.43 -14.41 1.40
C ASP A 19 15.99 -14.82 1.72
N SER A 20 15.34 -14.09 2.64
CA SER A 20 13.95 -14.29 3.06
C SER A 20 13.02 -13.15 2.61
N GLN A 21 13.55 -12.14 1.91
CA GLN A 21 12.73 -11.17 1.20
C GLN A 21 12.08 -11.82 -0.03
N VAL A 22 11.01 -11.21 -0.53
CA VAL A 22 10.29 -11.70 -1.73
C VAL A 22 11.20 -11.70 -2.96
N ASN A 23 12.13 -10.74 -2.98
CA ASN A 23 13.22 -10.59 -3.94
C ASN A 23 14.27 -9.67 -3.30
N PRO A 24 15.58 -9.84 -3.56
CA PRO A 24 16.58 -8.92 -3.06
C PRO A 24 16.23 -7.44 -3.28
N LYS A 25 16.39 -6.64 -2.22
CA LYS A 25 16.07 -5.20 -2.13
C LYS A 25 14.60 -4.82 -2.35
N VAL A 26 13.69 -5.79 -2.34
CA VAL A 26 12.25 -5.57 -2.43
C VAL A 26 11.64 -5.70 -1.05
N TYR A 27 11.50 -4.56 -0.38
CA TYR A 27 10.96 -4.45 0.97
C TYR A 27 9.48 -4.01 0.93
N GLY A 28 8.85 -3.87 2.10
CA GLY A 28 7.46 -3.40 2.22
C GLY A 28 6.58 -4.21 3.15
N ALA A 29 7.06 -5.36 3.65
CA ALA A 29 6.29 -6.23 4.53
C ALA A 29 5.77 -5.51 5.79
N GLU A 30 6.64 -4.79 6.51
CA GLU A 30 6.26 -4.07 7.72
C GLU A 30 5.31 -2.91 7.43
N LEU A 31 5.52 -2.19 6.33
CA LEU A 31 4.63 -1.12 5.88
C LEU A 31 3.23 -1.67 5.55
N ALA A 32 3.16 -2.76 4.78
CA ALA A 32 1.90 -3.43 4.45
C ALA A 32 1.19 -3.92 5.71
N TYR A 33 1.93 -4.52 6.65
CA TYR A 33 1.39 -5.00 7.91
C TYR A 33 0.85 -3.85 8.78
N TRP A 34 1.62 -2.76 8.91
CA TRP A 34 1.21 -1.58 9.65
C TRP A 34 -0.06 -0.97 9.06
N LEU A 35 -0.12 -0.79 7.74
CA LEU A 35 -1.32 -0.29 7.08
C LEU A 35 -2.53 -1.19 7.31
N ALA A 36 -2.40 -2.52 7.14
CA ALA A 36 -3.50 -3.46 7.39
C ALA A 36 -4.05 -3.33 8.82
N LYS A 37 -3.14 -3.24 9.80
CA LYS A 37 -3.48 -3.10 11.23
C LYS A 37 -4.18 -1.78 11.53
N GLU A 38 -3.61 -0.66 11.10
CA GLU A 38 -4.15 0.67 11.41
C GLU A 38 -5.47 0.94 10.68
N LEU A 39 -5.60 0.50 9.42
CA LEU A 39 -6.86 0.57 8.67
C LEU A 39 -7.97 -0.26 9.32
N ALA A 40 -7.65 -1.47 9.79
CA ALA A 40 -8.61 -2.30 10.52
C ALA A 40 -9.09 -1.61 11.82
N GLY A 41 -8.22 -0.87 12.50
CA GLY A 41 -8.57 -0.02 13.65
C GLY A 41 -9.59 1.08 13.31
N GLN A 42 -9.65 1.51 12.05
CA GLN A 42 -10.62 2.47 11.52
C GLN A 42 -11.84 1.81 10.85
N GLY A 43 -11.97 0.48 10.92
CA GLY A 43 -13.06 -0.28 10.30
C GLY A 43 -12.91 -0.49 8.79
N ILE A 44 -11.72 -0.26 8.23
CA ILE A 44 -11.39 -0.55 6.83
C ILE A 44 -10.59 -1.86 6.80
N TYR A 45 -11.25 -2.94 6.43
CA TYR A 45 -10.65 -4.26 6.41
C TYR A 45 -9.99 -4.55 5.06
N THR A 46 -8.74 -4.99 5.10
CA THR A 46 -7.95 -5.45 3.97
C THR A 46 -7.49 -6.89 4.20
N SER A 47 -6.85 -7.52 3.22
CA SER A 47 -6.16 -8.79 3.45
C SER A 47 -5.02 -8.65 4.48
N TYR A 48 -4.47 -9.78 4.91
CA TYR A 48 -3.12 -9.78 5.48
C TYR A 48 -2.12 -9.36 4.39
N PRO A 49 -0.91 -8.85 4.73
CA PRO A 49 0.12 -8.60 3.73
C PRO A 49 0.34 -9.81 2.81
N GLU A 50 0.11 -9.58 1.53
CA GLU A 50 0.38 -10.50 0.43
C GLU A 50 1.64 -10.04 -0.31
N TYR A 51 2.21 -10.94 -1.11
CA TYR A 51 3.40 -10.63 -1.90
C TYR A 51 3.38 -11.26 -3.29
N GLU A 52 4.08 -10.60 -4.21
CA GLU A 52 4.52 -11.13 -5.50
C GLU A 52 6.03 -10.87 -5.67
N ASP A 53 6.63 -11.42 -6.73
CA ASP A 53 8.07 -11.30 -7.02
C ASP A 53 8.58 -9.83 -7.14
N TRP A 54 7.66 -8.87 -7.25
CA TRP A 54 7.95 -7.42 -7.34
C TRP A 54 7.65 -6.63 -6.07
N GLY A 55 7.02 -7.21 -5.03
CA GLY A 55 6.71 -6.44 -3.83
C GLY A 55 5.58 -6.97 -2.96
N TRP A 56 5.24 -6.14 -1.97
CA TRP A 56 4.20 -6.41 -0.99
C TRP A 56 2.95 -5.57 -1.26
N PHE A 57 1.79 -6.05 -0.85
CA PHE A 57 0.54 -5.32 -0.95
C PHE A 57 -0.50 -5.80 0.05
N ILE A 58 -1.56 -5.02 0.22
CA ILE A 58 -2.78 -5.44 0.89
C ILE A 58 -3.95 -5.31 -0.08
N GLU A 59 -4.84 -6.30 -0.10
CA GLU A 59 -6.02 -6.33 -0.95
C GLU A 59 -7.18 -5.63 -0.25
N PHE A 60 -7.85 -4.75 -0.99
CA PHE A 60 -9.12 -4.16 -0.59
C PHE A 60 -10.17 -4.58 -1.61
N ILE A 61 -11.16 -5.35 -1.16
CA ILE A 61 -12.23 -5.88 -2.00
C ILE A 61 -13.53 -5.17 -1.65
N VAL A 62 -14.16 -4.55 -2.64
CA VAL A 62 -15.45 -3.89 -2.48
C VAL A 62 -16.30 -4.16 -3.71
N GLU A 63 -17.49 -4.71 -3.49
CA GLU A 63 -18.35 -5.25 -4.56
C GLU A 63 -17.58 -6.31 -5.39
N ASP A 64 -17.59 -6.20 -6.72
CA ASP A 64 -16.85 -7.07 -7.64
C ASP A 64 -15.46 -6.51 -8.01
N ASN A 65 -15.00 -5.47 -7.29
CA ASN A 65 -13.74 -4.79 -7.56
C ASN A 65 -12.68 -5.21 -6.55
N GLU A 66 -11.45 -5.33 -7.04
CA GLU A 66 -10.28 -5.65 -6.25
C GLU A 66 -9.24 -4.56 -6.45
N TYR A 67 -8.70 -4.07 -5.34
CA TYR A 67 -7.70 -3.02 -5.32
C TYR A 67 -6.51 -3.51 -4.52
N TRP A 68 -5.31 -3.35 -5.05
CA TRP A 68 -4.08 -3.64 -4.32
C TRP A 68 -3.44 -2.33 -3.93
N LEU A 69 -3.30 -2.10 -2.62
CA LEU A 69 -2.45 -1.04 -2.11
C LEU A 69 -1.04 -1.61 -1.98
N CYS A 70 -0.24 -1.39 -3.03
CA CYS A 70 1.14 -1.85 -3.12
C CYS A 70 2.03 -1.03 -2.20
N CYS A 71 2.96 -1.67 -1.51
CA CYS A 71 3.82 -1.08 -0.48
C CYS A 71 5.28 -1.48 -0.73
N GLY A 72 6.21 -0.52 -0.76
CA GLY A 72 7.63 -0.83 -0.91
C GLY A 72 8.57 0.34 -0.68
N ASN A 73 9.86 0.04 -0.62
CA ASN A 73 10.94 1.04 -0.60
C ASN A 73 10.99 1.81 -1.92
N PHE A 74 11.50 3.04 -1.89
CA PHE A 74 11.53 3.93 -3.05
C PHE A 74 12.95 4.40 -3.38
N GLU A 75 13.31 4.35 -4.66
CA GLU A 75 14.57 4.87 -5.23
C GLU A 75 15.88 4.41 -4.57
N ASP A 76 15.88 3.23 -3.94
CA ASP A 76 17.02 2.72 -3.13
C ASP A 76 17.45 3.70 -2.01
N GLU A 77 16.62 4.69 -1.68
CA GLU A 77 16.88 5.63 -0.60
C GLU A 77 16.48 5.04 0.74
N GLU A 78 17.34 5.27 1.74
CA GLU A 78 17.07 4.83 3.10
C GLU A 78 15.82 5.54 3.64
N ASN A 79 14.91 4.76 4.22
CA ASN A 79 13.71 5.25 4.91
C ASN A 79 12.70 5.97 4.00
N MET A 80 12.84 5.83 2.69
CA MET A 80 11.88 6.33 1.71
C MET A 80 10.96 5.19 1.25
N TRP A 81 9.66 5.45 1.33
CA TRP A 81 8.62 4.46 1.10
C TRP A 81 7.61 4.98 0.09
N LYS A 82 7.02 4.05 -0.66
CA LYS A 82 5.97 4.34 -1.63
C LYS A 82 4.80 3.40 -1.42
N CYS A 83 3.61 3.99 -1.40
CA CYS A 83 2.36 3.26 -1.59
C CYS A 83 1.72 3.66 -2.92
N PHE A 84 1.18 2.71 -3.67
CA PHE A 84 0.43 3.01 -4.88
C PHE A 84 -0.67 2.00 -5.15
N LEU A 85 -1.73 2.46 -5.82
CA LEU A 85 -2.91 1.66 -6.08
C LEU A 85 -2.84 0.93 -7.43
N LYS A 86 -3.01 -0.40 -7.43
CA LYS A 86 -3.40 -1.16 -8.62
C LYS A 86 -4.89 -1.51 -8.55
N ARG A 87 -5.54 -1.54 -9.72
CA ARG A 87 -6.98 -1.75 -9.87
C ARG A 87 -7.24 -2.98 -10.72
N HIS A 88 -8.05 -3.90 -10.21
CA HIS A 88 -8.42 -5.15 -10.86
C HIS A 88 -9.96 -5.25 -10.92
N SER A 89 -10.51 -5.42 -12.11
CA SER A 89 -11.94 -5.69 -12.30
C SER A 89 -12.16 -7.19 -12.50
N LYS A 90 -13.08 -7.79 -11.72
CA LYS A 90 -13.48 -9.20 -11.88
C LYS A 90 -14.64 -9.40 -12.88
N GLY A 91 -15.12 -8.34 -13.54
CA GLY A 91 -16.22 -8.43 -14.49
C GLY A 91 -15.90 -9.26 -15.75
N LEU A 92 -16.92 -9.91 -16.33
CA LEU A 92 -16.82 -10.72 -17.56
C LEU A 92 -16.24 -9.95 -18.77
N PHE A 93 -16.22 -8.62 -18.72
CA PHE A 93 -15.56 -7.75 -19.68
C PHE A 93 -14.32 -7.10 -19.06
N LYS A 94 -13.23 -7.89 -18.91
CA LYS A 94 -11.90 -7.52 -18.38
C LYS A 94 -11.20 -6.30 -19.04
N LYS A 95 -11.90 -5.51 -19.85
CA LYS A 95 -11.33 -4.38 -20.61
C LYS A 95 -11.36 -3.05 -19.87
N THR A 96 -12.06 -2.96 -18.73
CA THR A 96 -12.20 -1.71 -17.98
C THR A 96 -11.66 -1.87 -16.57
N LEU A 97 -10.76 -0.98 -16.14
CA LEU A 97 -10.28 -0.92 -14.76
C LEU A 97 -11.45 -0.60 -13.82
N ALA A 98 -11.49 -1.24 -12.65
CA ALA A 98 -12.48 -0.98 -11.58
C ALA A 98 -12.57 0.52 -11.25
N SER A 99 -13.76 1.12 -11.04
CA SER A 99 -13.88 2.57 -10.74
C SER A 99 -12.99 3.00 -9.56
N LEU A 100 -12.60 4.28 -9.47
CA LEU A 100 -11.91 4.79 -8.28
C LEU A 100 -12.86 5.09 -7.13
N GLU A 101 -14.16 5.27 -7.39
CA GLU A 101 -15.13 5.69 -6.36
C GLU A 101 -15.18 4.73 -5.16
N PRO A 102 -15.20 3.40 -5.33
CA PRO A 102 -15.27 2.47 -4.20
C PRO A 102 -14.02 2.47 -3.30
N VAL A 103 -12.86 2.89 -3.82
CA VAL A 103 -11.58 2.89 -3.08
C VAL A 103 -11.27 4.22 -2.39
N ILE A 104 -12.10 5.26 -2.60
CA ILE A 104 -11.90 6.57 -1.97
C ILE A 104 -11.77 6.48 -0.44
N PRO A 105 -12.60 5.70 0.30
CA PRO A 105 -12.46 5.59 1.75
C PRO A 105 -11.08 5.05 2.17
N LEU A 106 -10.55 4.06 1.45
CA LEU A 106 -9.22 3.51 1.70
C LEU A 106 -8.15 4.59 1.50
N LEU A 107 -8.16 5.29 0.37
CA LEU A 107 -7.15 6.33 0.07
C LEU A 107 -7.19 7.49 1.07
N ASN A 108 -8.39 7.89 1.51
CA ASN A 108 -8.54 8.93 2.53
C ASN A 108 -8.00 8.46 3.89
N ALA A 109 -8.27 7.22 4.29
CA ALA A 109 -7.76 6.67 5.54
C ALA A 109 -6.23 6.53 5.52
N VAL A 110 -5.64 6.08 4.39
CA VAL A 110 -4.18 6.07 4.22
C VAL A 110 -3.62 7.47 4.34
N ARG A 111 -4.25 8.48 3.71
CA ARG A 111 -3.83 9.88 3.84
C ARG A 111 -3.84 10.36 5.28
N LEU A 112 -4.94 10.15 6.00
CA LEU A 112 -5.04 10.52 7.41
C LEU A 112 -3.99 9.80 8.26
N LEU A 113 -3.80 8.49 8.07
CA LEU A 113 -2.79 7.73 8.80
C LEU A 113 -1.37 8.27 8.59
N LEU A 114 -1.00 8.57 7.34
CA LEU A 114 0.31 9.12 7.04
C LEU A 114 0.48 10.54 7.62
N GLU A 115 -0.55 11.39 7.52
CA GLU A 115 -0.53 12.77 8.01
C GLU A 115 -0.55 12.88 9.55
N GLU A 116 -1.20 11.94 10.24
CA GLU A 116 -1.34 11.94 11.70
C GLU A 116 -0.21 11.21 12.44
N THR A 117 0.61 10.44 11.73
CA THR A 117 1.74 9.70 12.33
C THR A 117 2.98 10.60 12.43
N PRO A 118 3.43 11.01 13.64
CA PRO A 118 4.50 12.01 13.79
C PRO A 118 5.87 11.61 13.21
N GLU A 119 6.13 10.32 13.10
CA GLU A 119 7.36 9.74 12.55
C GLU A 119 7.36 9.68 11.01
N ILE A 120 6.27 10.09 10.37
CA ILE A 120 6.13 10.15 8.91
C ILE A 120 6.25 11.61 8.45
N SER A 121 7.04 11.83 7.40
CA SER A 121 7.33 13.16 6.87
C SER A 121 7.52 13.12 5.34
N SER A 122 7.74 14.29 4.73
CA SER A 122 7.98 14.42 3.28
C SER A 122 6.91 13.71 2.42
N ILE A 123 5.64 13.85 2.80
CA ILE A 123 4.51 13.17 2.17
C ILE A 123 4.18 13.87 0.84
N GLU A 124 4.34 13.15 -0.26
CA GLU A 124 4.09 13.65 -1.62
C GLU A 124 3.11 12.73 -2.36
N TRP A 125 1.90 13.26 -2.60
CA TRP A 125 0.84 12.56 -3.33
C TRP A 125 0.91 12.83 -4.83
N SER A 126 0.60 11.81 -5.64
CA SER A 126 0.56 11.89 -7.10
C SER A 126 -0.48 10.94 -7.73
N SER A 127 -0.89 11.22 -8.97
CA SER A 127 -1.91 10.46 -9.72
C SER A 127 -1.34 9.30 -10.52
#